data_AF-A0A378I6V9-F1
#
_entry.id   AF-A0A378I6V9-F1
#
_cell.length_a   1.000
_cell.length_b   1.000
_cell.length_c   1.000
_cell.angle_alpha   90.00
_cell.angle_beta   90.00
_cell.angle_gamma   90.00
#
_symmetry.space_group_name_H-M   'P 1'
#
loop_
_entity.id
_entity.type
_entity.pdbx_description
1 polymer ?
#
loop_
_entity_poly.entity_id
_entity_poly.type
_entity_poly.pdbx_seq_one_letter_code
_entity_poly.pdbx_strand_id
1 'polypeptide(L)' 'MILPSEGFVREKQIIGDVKANPPIIPIIPVSKSAWWAGVKSGVYPQPLKLSPGVTVWRVEDIRKLIETKI' A
#
# COMPACT_ATOMS: atom_id res chain seq x y z
N MET A 1 3.96 -5.74 -12.29
CA MET A 1 3.59 -4.34 -12.58
C MET A 1 4.52 -3.45 -11.78
N ILE A 2 5.30 -2.63 -12.45
CA ILE A 2 6.32 -1.76 -11.83
C ILE A 2 5.59 -0.56 -11.22
N LEU A 3 5.82 -0.24 -9.95
CA LEU A 3 5.31 0.99 -9.34
C LEU A 3 5.78 2.21 -10.18
N PRO A 4 4.92 3.20 -10.49
CA PRO A 4 5.35 4.42 -11.18
C PRO A 4 6.42 5.15 -10.37
N SER A 5 7.34 5.88 -11.01
CA SER A 5 8.48 6.51 -10.31
C SER A 5 8.03 7.37 -9.13
N GLU A 6 6.91 8.08 -9.27
CA GLU A 6 6.33 8.91 -8.22
C GLU A 6 4.80 8.79 -8.17
N GLY A 7 4.19 9.28 -7.09
CA GLY A 7 2.74 9.43 -6.96
C GLY A 7 2.13 8.70 -5.77
N PHE A 8 0.89 8.23 -5.95
CA PHE A 8 0.07 7.66 -4.88
C PHE A 8 -0.46 6.28 -5.24
N VAL A 9 -0.44 5.38 -4.26
CA VAL A 9 -1.06 4.05 -4.34
C VAL A 9 -2.11 3.87 -3.24
N ARG A 10 -3.11 3.04 -3.53
CA ARG A 10 -4.16 2.68 -2.56
C ARG A 10 -3.87 1.33 -1.92
N GLU A 11 -4.54 1.09 -0.80
CA GLU A 11 -4.47 -0.18 -0.05
C GLU A 11 -4.50 -1.41 -0.97
N LYS A 12 -5.51 -1.55 -1.84
CA LYS A 12 -5.65 -2.69 -2.77
C LYS A 12 -4.47 -2.88 -3.73
N GLN A 13 -3.77 -1.81 -4.10
CA GLN A 13 -2.58 -1.89 -4.95
C GLN A 13 -1.34 -2.36 -4.16
N ILE A 14 -1.33 -2.16 -2.85
CA ILE A 14 -0.25 -2.59 -1.97
C ILE A 14 -0.44 -4.05 -1.58
N ILE A 15 -1.62 -4.40 -1.05
CA ILE A 15 -1.92 -5.73 -0.50
C ILE A 15 -2.58 -6.69 -1.50
N GLY A 16 -2.82 -6.22 -2.73
CA GLY A 16 -3.50 -6.99 -3.77
C GLY A 16 -5.02 -7.03 -3.62
N ASP A 17 -5.67 -7.44 -4.71
CA ASP A 17 -7.10 -7.73 -4.77
C ASP A 17 -7.34 -8.77 -5.87
N VAL A 18 -7.48 -10.03 -5.47
CA VAL A 18 -7.77 -11.14 -6.38
C VAL A 18 -9.16 -11.07 -7.01
N LYS A 19 -10.07 -10.29 -6.44
CA LYS A 19 -11.45 -10.11 -6.94
C LYS A 19 -11.55 -8.95 -7.94
N ALA A 20 -10.52 -8.11 -8.03
CA ALA A 20 -10.46 -7.08 -9.06
C ALA A 20 -10.34 -7.71 -10.45
N ASN A 21 -10.78 -6.97 -11.47
CA ASN A 21 -10.67 -7.41 -12.86
C ASN A 21 -9.95 -6.33 -13.68
N PRO A 22 -8.68 -6.54 -14.07
CA PRO A 22 -7.85 -7.72 -13.82
C PRO A 22 -7.43 -7.87 -12.34
N PRO A 23 -7.08 -9.08 -11.87
CA PRO A 23 -6.60 -9.30 -10.51
C PRO A 23 -5.38 -8.44 -10.20
N ILE A 24 -5.39 -7.82 -9.02
CA ILE A 24 -4.28 -6.99 -8.56
C ILE A 24 -3.37 -7.87 -7.71
N ILE A 25 -2.15 -8.10 -8.19
CA ILE A 25 -1.14 -8.88 -7.47
C ILE A 25 -0.60 -8.02 -6.31
N PRO A 26 -0.50 -8.57 -5.08
CA PRO A 26 0.08 -7.86 -3.94
C PRO A 26 1.55 -7.51 -4.19
N ILE A 27 1.94 -6.32 -3.76
CA ILE A 27 3.33 -5.93 -3.60
C ILE A 27 3.84 -6.43 -2.24
N ILE A 28 3.01 -6.28 -1.21
CA ILE A 28 3.26 -6.76 0.14
C ILE A 28 2.13 -7.75 0.47
N PRO A 29 2.38 -9.07 0.46
CA PRO A 29 1.34 -10.10 0.55
C PRO A 29 0.85 -10.30 1.99
N VAL A 30 0.24 -9.26 2.57
CA VAL A 30 -0.37 -9.29 3.90
C VAL A 30 -1.86 -9.05 3.81
N SER A 31 -2.61 -9.51 4.82
CA SER A 31 -4.03 -9.24 4.88
C SER A 31 -4.32 -7.75 5.14
N LYS A 32 -5.51 -7.29 4.74
CA LYS A 32 -5.99 -5.93 5.03
C LYS A 32 -5.88 -5.57 6.51
N SER A 33 -6.32 -6.47 7.39
CA SER A 33 -6.28 -6.23 8.83
C SER A 33 -4.85 -6.11 9.35
N ALA A 34 -3.93 -6.95 8.89
CA ALA A 34 -2.52 -6.87 9.25
C ALA A 34 -1.89 -5.55 8.76
N TRP A 35 -2.21 -5.12 7.53
CA TRP A 35 -1.76 -3.82 7.00
C TRP A 35 -2.22 -2.67 7.90
N TRP A 36 -3.50 -2.58 8.22
CA TRP A 36 -4.02 -1.48 9.05
C TRP A 36 -3.50 -1.54 10.50
N ALA A 37 -3.32 -2.74 11.06
CA ALA A 37 -2.70 -2.92 12.38
C ALA A 37 -1.24 -2.44 12.38
N GLY A 38 -0.48 -2.79 11.34
CA GLY A 38 0.91 -2.35 11.17
C GLY A 38 1.04 -0.85 10.91
N VAL A 39 0.08 -0.24 10.21
CA VAL A 39 -0.01 1.22 10.09
C VAL A 39 -0.25 1.85 11.46
N LYS A 40 -1.19 1.32 12.25
CA LYS A 40 -1.48 1.83 13.60
C LYS A 40 -0.30 1.69 14.56
N SER A 41 0.47 0.61 14.45
CA SER A 41 1.65 0.37 15.30
C SER A 41 2.93 1.05 14.80
N GLY A 42 2.90 1.74 13.64
CA GLY A 42 4.07 2.41 13.07
C GLY A 42 5.05 1.49 12.36
N VAL A 43 4.66 0.24 12.08
CA VAL A 43 5.46 -0.71 11.29
C VAL A 43 5.43 -0.37 9.80
N TYR A 44 4.28 0.09 9.31
CA TYR A 44 4.04 0.49 7.92
C TYR A 44 3.84 2.01 7.82
N PRO A 45 4.10 2.63 6.65
CA PRO A 45 3.97 4.06 6.47
C PRO A 45 2.55 4.55 6.73
N GLN A 46 2.43 5.77 7.26
CA GLN A 46 1.15 6.38 7.55
C GLN A 46 0.43 6.77 6.25
N PRO A 47 -0.91 6.59 6.18
CA PRO A 47 -1.69 7.02 5.04
C PRO A 47 -1.86 8.54 4.98
N LEU A 48 -2.04 9.05 3.77
CA LEU A 48 -2.48 10.41 3.49
C LEU A 48 -3.94 10.41 3.03
N LYS A 49 -4.67 11.47 3.38
CA LYS A 49 -6.03 11.73 2.89
C LYS A 49 -5.94 12.73 1.74
N LEU A 50 -6.29 12.30 0.51
CA LEU A 50 -6.36 13.22 -0.64
C LEU A 50 -7.68 13.97 -0.69
N SER A 51 -8.76 13.31 -0.28
CA SER A 51 -10.12 13.87 -0.21
C SER A 51 -10.98 13.02 0.74
N PRO A 52 -12.22 13.44 1.07
CA PRO A 52 -13.12 12.62 1.87
C PRO A 52 -13.29 11.21 1.27
N GLY A 53 -12.98 10.18 2.06
CA GLY A 53 -13.06 8.77 1.64
C GLY A 53 -11.88 8.26 0.79
N VAL A 54 -10.93 9.12 0.40
CA VAL A 54 -9.78 8.72 -0.40
C VAL A 54 -8.51 8.70 0.45
N THR A 55 -8.13 7.49 0.85
CA THR A 55 -6.87 7.21 1.52
C THR A 55 -5.84 6.65 0.55
N VAL A 56 -4.62 7.18 0.61
CA VAL A 56 -3.49 6.78 -0.23
C VAL A 56 -2.19 6.71 0.56
N TRP A 57 -1.17 6.12 -0.05
CA TRP A 57 0.23 6.12 0.40
C TRP A 57 1.10 6.65 -0.72
N ARG A 58 2.19 7.32 -0.39
CA ARG A 58 3.19 7.71 -1.39
C ARG A 58 3.94 6.47 -1.87
N VAL A 59 4.22 6.43 -3.16
CA VAL A 59 4.99 5.32 -3.75
C VAL A 59 6.39 5.25 -3.12
N GLU A 60 7.03 6.39 -2.87
CA GLU A 60 8.34 6.47 -2.23
C GLU A 60 8.38 5.77 -0.87
N ASP A 61 7.37 5.98 -0.03
CA ASP A 61 7.31 5.39 1.31
C ASP A 61 7.15 3.87 1.25
N ILE A 62 6.38 3.37 0.27
CA ILE A 62 6.23 1.94 0.02
C ILE A 62 7.53 1.34 -0.51
N ARG A 63 8.25 2.03 -1.41
CA ARG A 63 9.56 1.57 -1.88
C ARG A 63 10.58 1.52 -0.75
N LYS A 64 10.68 2.57 0.07
CA LYS A 64 11.56 2.61 1.24
C LYS A 64 11.26 1.46 2.21
N LEU A 65 9.98 1.14 2.41
CA LEU A 65 9.59 -0.01 3.23
C LEU A 65 10.13 -1.33 2.66
N ILE A 66 10.03 -1.54 1.35
CA ILE A 66 10.55 -2.73 0.67
C ILE A 66 12.07 -2.81 0.81
N GLU A 67 12.77 -1.70 0.60
CA GLU A 67 14.25 -1.66 0.65
C GLU A 67 14.81 -1.79 2.09
N THR A 68 14.10 -1.27 3.09
CA THR A 68 14.60 -1.21 4.48
C THR A 68 14.28 -2.48 5.28
N LYS A 69 13.20 -3.20 4.96
CA LYS A 69 12.65 -4.27 5.82
C LYS A 69 12.44 -5.62 5.14
N ILE A 70 12.72 -5.77 3.85
CA ILE A 70 12.56 -7.03 3.10
C ILE A 70 13.89 -7.42 2.48
#